data_AF-S2JEK6-F1
#
_entry.id   AF-S2JEK6-F1
#
_cell.length_a   1.000
_cell.length_b   1.000
_cell.length_c   1.000
_cell.angle_alpha   90.00
_cell.angle_beta   90.00
_cell.angle_gamma   90.00
#
_symmetry.space_group_name_H-M   'P 1'
#
loop_
_entity.id
_entity.type
_entity.pdbx_description
1 polymer ?
#
loop_
_entity_poly.entity_id
_entity_poly.type
_entity_poly.pdbx_seq_one_letter_code
_entity_poly.pdbx_strand_id
1 'polypeptide(L)'
;MSTTIFEAAAEGNLDYLKKNTKLVNDKNERGWTPLHFAARFGQLEVAKFLKDNKADLSIVNGEGKTAAQVASFWGNDEIAKLLTVAAAPVPTSSAHGLASGSPFPDNYTAVFAGNPLNRFGWNRGKPEFLARLARSPKAKYIILNRLKALYDSEGNLHYAKYDQVSSVVDRVYTENDVVPNNSDIILIFMGIDESQGQGEDGEFIWALDLTPQGANEEEYSGLVKGFEAQGLEFSPTLPRAFVMEKSVSAIIAQAAAMVDWNARTKFCSACGERTISQEAGYKRNCPTVDGQEKGEQCISHTGIQNFAYPRTDAVVIVCIIHPNGDKILLGRQKRWPNKMFSCISGFVEAAETLEEAVRREAFEETGVIVDRVAYHSSQPWPFPNSLMLGFIAEAVSTDIHFRDDELESAQWFTRSEVIAAVKGDLGSTFSMAPKGSLASTLVHAWINDKKWQQPTPNTTAKM
;
A
#
# COMPACT_ATOMS: atom_id res chain seq x y z
N MET A 1 -14.09 -23.18 -45.77
CA MET A 1 -14.15 -22.28 -44.60
C MET A 1 -14.26 -20.86 -45.10
N SER A 2 -15.13 -20.03 -44.51
CA SER A 2 -15.24 -18.61 -44.87
C SER A 2 -14.08 -17.85 -44.23
N THR A 3 -13.05 -17.51 -44.98
CA THR A 3 -11.94 -16.68 -44.50
C THR A 3 -12.44 -15.28 -44.15
N THR A 4 -12.19 -14.81 -42.94
CA THR A 4 -12.49 -13.44 -42.50
C THR A 4 -11.32 -12.49 -42.77
N ILE A 5 -11.56 -11.18 -42.74
CA ILE A 5 -10.51 -10.17 -42.92
C ILE A 5 -9.43 -10.25 -41.82
N PHE A 6 -9.80 -10.68 -40.61
CA PHE A 6 -8.89 -10.83 -39.48
C PHE A 6 -7.97 -12.06 -39.63
N GLU A 7 -8.53 -13.21 -40.04
CA GLU A 7 -7.77 -14.42 -40.34
C GLU A 7 -6.82 -14.19 -41.52
N ALA A 8 -7.31 -13.53 -42.58
CA ALA A 8 -6.47 -13.16 -43.71
C ALA A 8 -5.29 -12.26 -43.29
N ALA A 9 -5.51 -11.34 -42.34
CA ALA A 9 -4.44 -10.50 -41.81
C ALA A 9 -3.46 -11.24 -40.89
N ALA A 10 -3.92 -12.24 -40.14
CA ALA A 10 -3.08 -13.09 -39.31
C ALA A 10 -2.22 -14.07 -40.12
N GLU A 11 -2.77 -14.61 -41.20
CA GLU A 11 -2.14 -15.63 -42.06
C GLU A 11 -1.29 -15.05 -43.19
N GLY A 12 -1.32 -13.73 -43.40
CA GLY A 12 -0.55 -13.11 -44.48
C GLY A 12 -1.24 -13.12 -45.86
N ASN A 13 -2.55 -13.37 -45.93
CA ASN A 13 -3.30 -13.51 -47.18
C ASN A 13 -3.61 -12.14 -47.83
N LEU A 14 -2.60 -11.56 -48.47
CA LEU A 14 -2.70 -10.27 -49.16
C LEU A 14 -3.74 -10.24 -50.28
N ASP A 15 -3.96 -11.35 -50.98
CA ASP A 15 -4.92 -11.41 -52.08
C ASP A 15 -6.36 -11.26 -51.61
N TYR A 16 -6.67 -11.82 -50.44
CA TYR A 16 -7.97 -11.62 -49.79
C TYR A 16 -8.12 -10.18 -49.30
N LEU A 17 -7.09 -9.60 -48.66
CA LEU A 17 -7.10 -8.22 -48.15
C LEU A 17 -7.28 -7.19 -49.28
N LYS A 18 -6.62 -7.39 -50.43
CA LYS A 18 -6.76 -6.56 -51.64
C LYS A 18 -8.19 -6.53 -52.20
N LYS A 19 -8.93 -7.63 -52.08
CA LYS A 19 -10.34 -7.70 -52.52
C LYS A 19 -11.31 -7.10 -51.51
N ASN A 20 -10.87 -6.83 -50.29
CA ASN A 20 -11.71 -6.43 -49.16
C ASN A 20 -11.19 -5.16 -48.44
N THR A 21 -10.63 -4.21 -49.19
CA THR A 21 -10.03 -2.98 -48.67
C THR A 21 -10.98 -2.09 -47.86
N LYS A 22 -12.29 -2.24 -48.02
CA LYS A 22 -13.29 -1.54 -47.20
C LYS A 22 -13.34 -2.00 -45.74
N LEU A 23 -12.77 -3.16 -45.40
CA LEU A 23 -12.83 -3.78 -44.07
C LEU A 23 -11.56 -3.55 -43.24
N VAL A 24 -10.62 -2.73 -43.70
CA VAL A 24 -9.29 -2.56 -43.08
C VAL A 24 -9.32 -1.96 -41.67
N ASN A 25 -10.43 -1.31 -41.29
CA ASN A 25 -10.67 -0.73 -39.96
C ASN A 25 -11.77 -1.43 -39.16
N ASP A 26 -12.33 -2.53 -39.70
CA ASP A 26 -13.36 -3.29 -38.99
C ASP A 26 -12.81 -3.83 -37.67
N LYS A 27 -13.70 -3.99 -36.70
CA LYS A 27 -13.36 -4.52 -35.38
C LYS A 27 -14.10 -5.83 -35.15
N ASN A 28 -13.39 -6.82 -34.62
CA ASN A 28 -14.06 -7.99 -34.06
C ASN A 28 -14.65 -7.68 -32.67
N GLU A 29 -15.29 -8.67 -32.04
CA GLU A 29 -15.93 -8.53 -30.72
C GLU A 29 -14.97 -8.07 -29.60
N ARG A 30 -13.66 -8.25 -29.78
CA ARG A 30 -12.63 -7.81 -28.82
C ARG A 30 -12.03 -6.44 -29.17
N GLY A 31 -12.59 -5.74 -30.16
CA GLY A 31 -12.09 -4.46 -30.64
C GLY A 31 -10.84 -4.55 -31.52
N TRP A 32 -10.40 -5.75 -31.92
CA TRP A 32 -9.20 -5.92 -32.74
C TRP A 32 -9.49 -5.63 -34.21
N THR A 33 -8.61 -4.85 -34.86
CA THR A 33 -8.64 -4.59 -36.30
C THR A 33 -7.73 -5.54 -37.07
N PRO A 34 -7.86 -5.68 -38.41
CA PRO A 34 -6.90 -6.45 -39.22
C PRO A 34 -5.44 -6.05 -38.96
N LEU A 35 -5.19 -4.76 -38.69
CA LEU A 35 -3.85 -4.27 -38.39
C LEU A 35 -3.30 -4.79 -37.05
N HIS A 36 -4.16 -5.00 -36.03
CA HIS A 36 -3.75 -5.64 -34.77
C HIS A 36 -3.38 -7.12 -34.97
N PHE A 37 -4.10 -7.83 -35.84
CA PHE A 37 -3.76 -9.21 -36.19
C PHE A 37 -2.43 -9.28 -36.95
N ALA A 38 -2.22 -8.43 -37.96
CA ALA A 38 -0.95 -8.35 -38.66
C ALA A 38 0.22 -8.02 -37.73
N ALA A 39 0.00 -7.09 -36.78
CA ALA A 39 0.97 -6.69 -35.76
C ALA A 39 1.31 -7.81 -34.77
N ARG A 40 0.33 -8.60 -34.33
CA ARG A 40 0.55 -9.72 -33.40
C ARG A 40 1.30 -10.88 -34.06
N PHE A 41 0.94 -11.23 -35.29
CA PHE A 41 1.47 -12.41 -35.97
C PHE A 41 2.69 -12.11 -36.85
N GLY A 42 3.29 -10.92 -36.73
CA GLY A 42 4.53 -10.58 -37.43
C GLY A 42 4.39 -10.42 -38.94
N GLN A 43 3.18 -10.15 -39.45
CA GLN A 43 2.90 -10.06 -40.88
C GLN A 43 3.25 -8.67 -41.44
N LEU A 44 4.54 -8.40 -41.64
CA LEU A 44 5.06 -7.08 -42.03
C LEU A 44 4.46 -6.56 -43.35
N GLU A 45 4.37 -7.40 -44.38
CA GLU A 45 3.83 -7.00 -45.69
C GLU A 45 2.32 -6.71 -45.63
N VAL A 46 1.58 -7.41 -44.78
CA VAL A 46 0.18 -7.09 -44.50
C VAL A 46 0.07 -5.76 -43.75
N ALA A 47 0.93 -5.52 -42.75
CA ALA A 47 0.92 -4.27 -41.99
C ALA A 47 1.22 -3.05 -42.89
N LYS A 48 2.17 -3.17 -43.83
CA LYS A 48 2.43 -2.16 -44.88
C LYS A 48 1.22 -1.94 -45.75
N PHE A 49 0.65 -3.02 -46.31
CA PHE A 49 -0.52 -2.95 -47.16
C PHE A 49 -1.71 -2.26 -46.47
N LEU A 50 -2.01 -2.63 -45.23
CA LEU A 50 -3.10 -2.04 -44.45
C LEU A 50 -2.85 -0.55 -44.18
N LYS A 51 -1.63 -0.17 -43.80
CA LYS A 51 -1.24 1.23 -43.61
C LYS A 51 -1.41 2.06 -44.90
N ASP A 52 -0.94 1.54 -46.02
CA ASP A 52 -1.04 2.20 -47.33
C ASP A 52 -2.49 2.36 -47.79
N ASN A 53 -3.37 1.44 -47.37
CA ASN A 53 -4.81 1.47 -47.62
C ASN A 53 -5.60 2.19 -46.51
N LYS A 54 -4.98 3.15 -45.82
CA LYS A 54 -5.64 4.06 -44.85
C LYS A 54 -6.24 3.35 -43.63
N ALA A 55 -5.62 2.25 -43.18
CA ALA A 55 -5.91 1.73 -41.84
C ALA A 55 -5.59 2.81 -40.78
N ASP A 56 -6.51 3.04 -39.85
CA ASP A 56 -6.37 3.99 -38.77
C ASP A 56 -5.47 3.38 -37.68
N LEU A 57 -4.24 3.92 -37.62
CA LEU A 57 -3.19 3.48 -36.72
C LEU A 57 -3.47 3.86 -35.25
N SER A 58 -4.44 4.76 -35.01
CA SER A 58 -4.79 5.25 -33.66
C SER A 58 -5.83 4.39 -32.95
N ILE A 59 -6.47 3.44 -33.65
CA ILE A 59 -7.46 2.55 -33.06
C ILE A 59 -6.83 1.68 -31.98
N VAL A 60 -7.49 1.61 -30.82
CA VAL A 60 -7.16 0.68 -29.73
C VAL A 60 -8.13 -0.50 -29.67
N ASN A 61 -7.61 -1.67 -29.26
CA ASN A 61 -8.40 -2.86 -28.98
C ASN A 61 -9.07 -2.80 -27.59
N GLY A 62 -9.79 -3.86 -27.20
CA GLY A 62 -10.44 -3.96 -25.88
C GLY A 62 -9.49 -3.96 -24.67
N GLU A 63 -8.18 -4.06 -24.88
CA GLU A 63 -7.13 -3.90 -23.85
C GLU A 63 -6.54 -2.49 -23.83
N GLY A 64 -7.06 -1.55 -24.63
CA GLY A 64 -6.55 -0.19 -24.74
C GLY A 64 -5.24 -0.06 -25.51
N LYS A 65 -4.82 -1.09 -26.27
CA LYS A 65 -3.55 -1.09 -27.02
C LYS A 65 -3.77 -0.80 -28.50
N THR A 66 -2.89 0.01 -29.11
CA THR A 66 -2.82 0.19 -30.57
C THR A 66 -2.11 -0.98 -31.25
N ALA A 67 -2.24 -1.09 -32.58
CA ALA A 67 -1.53 -2.11 -33.34
C ALA A 67 0.01 -2.00 -33.20
N ALA A 68 0.57 -0.79 -33.07
CA ALA A 68 2.01 -0.59 -32.82
C ALA A 68 2.44 -1.14 -31.44
N GLN A 69 1.62 -0.92 -30.40
CA GLN A 69 1.88 -1.44 -29.05
C GLN A 69 1.72 -2.96 -29.00
N VAL A 70 0.76 -3.52 -29.73
CA VAL A 70 0.63 -4.98 -29.89
C VAL A 70 1.85 -5.57 -30.60
N ALA A 71 2.35 -4.94 -31.67
CA ALA A 71 3.56 -5.39 -32.35
C ALA A 71 4.76 -5.41 -31.40
N SER A 72 4.99 -4.35 -30.62
CA SER A 72 6.08 -4.28 -29.65
C SER A 72 5.95 -5.33 -28.54
N PHE A 73 4.75 -5.55 -28.01
CA PHE A 73 4.51 -6.56 -26.97
C PHE A 73 4.85 -7.99 -27.44
N TRP A 74 4.61 -8.30 -28.71
CA TRP A 74 4.92 -9.62 -29.29
C TRP A 74 6.31 -9.69 -29.96
N GLY A 75 7.16 -8.67 -29.79
CA GLY A 75 8.53 -8.65 -30.31
C GLY A 75 8.66 -8.35 -31.82
N ASN A 76 7.61 -7.83 -32.46
CA ASN A 76 7.59 -7.47 -33.87
C ASN A 76 8.06 -6.03 -34.09
N ASP A 77 9.31 -5.73 -33.74
CA ASP A 77 9.86 -4.37 -33.66
C ASP A 77 9.81 -3.58 -34.98
N GLU A 78 9.97 -4.25 -36.12
CA GLU A 78 9.87 -3.60 -37.44
C GLU A 78 8.45 -3.10 -37.72
N ILE A 79 7.44 -3.87 -37.32
CA ILE A 79 6.03 -3.48 -37.45
C ILE A 79 5.72 -2.37 -36.45
N ALA A 80 6.22 -2.45 -35.22
CA ALA A 80 6.03 -1.40 -34.22
C ALA A 80 6.56 -0.05 -34.72
N LYS A 81 7.78 -0.03 -35.28
CA LYS A 81 8.37 1.17 -35.91
C LYS A 81 7.54 1.65 -37.10
N LEU A 82 7.09 0.74 -37.97
CA LEU A 82 6.26 1.08 -39.13
C LEU A 82 4.96 1.76 -38.74
N LEU A 83 4.31 1.32 -37.66
CA LEU A 83 2.97 1.74 -37.28
C LEU A 83 2.93 2.88 -36.24
N THR A 84 4.09 3.37 -35.79
CA THR A 84 4.15 4.49 -34.83
C THR A 84 3.78 5.80 -35.52
N VAL A 85 2.77 6.52 -35.00
CA VAL A 85 2.36 7.85 -35.49
C VAL A 85 2.96 8.93 -34.59
N ALA A 86 3.62 9.93 -35.19
CA ALA A 86 4.10 11.11 -34.46
C ALA A 86 2.91 11.86 -33.84
N ALA A 87 2.90 12.04 -32.52
CA ALA A 87 1.80 12.68 -31.81
C ALA A 87 1.66 14.16 -32.20
N ALA A 88 0.44 14.61 -32.50
CA ALA A 88 0.10 16.02 -32.66
C ALA A 88 0.14 16.76 -31.29
N PRO A 89 0.46 18.07 -31.27
CA PRO A 89 0.60 18.82 -30.02
C PRO A 89 -0.78 19.05 -29.36
N VAL A 90 -0.88 18.70 -28.09
CA VAL A 90 -2.09 18.87 -27.26
C VAL A 90 -2.14 20.32 -26.74
N PRO A 91 -3.31 21.00 -26.75
CA PRO A 91 -3.40 22.37 -26.24
C PRO A 91 -3.18 22.38 -24.73
N THR A 92 -2.28 23.26 -24.30
CA THR A 92 -2.05 23.61 -22.90
C THR A 92 -3.27 24.35 -22.36
N SER A 93 -4.09 23.67 -21.56
CA SER A 93 -4.93 24.36 -20.57
C SER A 93 -4.21 24.32 -19.24
N SER A 94 -3.86 25.50 -18.76
CA SER A 94 -3.15 25.80 -17.54
C SER A 94 -3.92 25.47 -16.26
N ALA A 95 -3.14 25.21 -15.21
CA ALA A 95 -3.43 25.14 -13.78
C ALA A 95 -3.62 23.72 -13.21
N HIS A 96 -2.73 23.38 -12.27
CA HIS A 96 -2.55 22.12 -11.56
C HIS A 96 -1.69 21.08 -12.30
N GLY A 97 -0.37 21.24 -12.13
CA GLY A 97 0.64 20.32 -12.64
C GLY A 97 0.46 18.91 -12.09
N LEU A 98 0.26 17.96 -12.98
CA LEU A 98 0.46 16.54 -12.74
C LEU A 98 1.94 16.23 -12.99
N ALA A 99 2.60 15.64 -12.00
CA ALA A 99 3.95 15.13 -12.18
C ALA A 99 3.90 13.78 -12.91
N SER A 100 4.80 13.61 -13.89
CA SER A 100 5.19 12.35 -14.53
C SER A 100 4.09 11.46 -15.13
N GLY A 101 3.81 11.62 -16.43
CA GLY A 101 3.59 10.51 -17.39
C GLY A 101 2.46 9.49 -17.17
N SER A 102 1.74 9.54 -16.06
CA SER A 102 0.61 8.67 -15.76
C SER A 102 -0.64 9.22 -16.47
N PRO A 103 -1.38 8.41 -17.25
CA PRO A 103 -2.69 8.82 -17.77
C PRO A 103 -3.74 8.91 -16.65
N PHE A 104 -3.40 8.46 -15.44
CA PHE A 104 -4.24 8.54 -14.25
C PHE A 104 -3.87 9.79 -13.44
N PRO A 105 -4.86 10.48 -12.84
CA PRO A 105 -4.59 11.54 -11.89
C PRO A 105 -3.74 11.00 -10.73
N ASP A 106 -2.97 11.87 -10.09
CA ASP A 106 -2.21 11.53 -8.90
C ASP A 106 -3.14 10.86 -7.88
N ASN A 107 -2.91 9.56 -7.61
CA ASN A 107 -3.69 8.84 -6.62
C ASN A 107 -3.43 9.47 -5.25
N TYR A 108 -4.50 9.81 -4.52
CA TYR A 108 -4.36 10.21 -3.14
C TYR A 108 -3.65 9.10 -2.35
N THR A 109 -2.45 9.42 -1.89
CA THR A 109 -1.63 8.52 -1.08
C THR A 109 -1.70 9.02 0.36
N ALA A 110 -2.31 8.24 1.25
CA ALA A 110 -2.34 8.53 2.69
C ALA A 110 -0.90 8.47 3.27
N VAL A 111 -0.68 9.09 4.43
CA VAL A 111 0.58 8.89 5.17
C VAL A 111 0.77 7.39 5.44
N PHE A 112 2.01 6.90 5.38
CA PHE A 112 2.35 5.47 5.46
C PHE A 112 1.93 4.58 4.26
N ALA A 113 1.22 5.12 3.27
CA ALA A 113 0.95 4.45 2.00
C ALA A 113 1.93 4.91 0.90
N GLY A 114 1.93 4.20 -0.25
CA GLY A 114 2.82 4.55 -1.37
C GLY A 114 4.27 4.20 -1.13
N ASN A 115 4.52 3.08 -0.43
CA ASN A 115 5.87 2.56 -0.24
C ASN A 115 6.50 2.24 -1.61
N PRO A 116 7.62 2.88 -1.98
CA PRO A 116 8.21 2.76 -3.31
C PRO A 116 9.01 1.46 -3.51
N LEU A 117 9.25 0.71 -2.43
CA LEU A 117 10.09 -0.47 -2.50
C LEU A 117 9.38 -1.57 -3.29
N ASN A 118 10.07 -2.08 -4.31
CA ASN A 118 9.76 -3.39 -4.81
C ASN A 118 10.10 -4.40 -3.71
N ARG A 119 9.10 -5.12 -3.21
CA ARG A 119 9.24 -5.95 -2.00
C ARG A 119 10.08 -7.22 -2.22
N PHE A 120 10.33 -7.61 -3.48
CA PHE A 120 11.16 -8.77 -3.86
C PHE A 120 10.83 -10.06 -3.09
N GLY A 121 9.53 -10.32 -2.85
CA GLY A 121 9.06 -11.41 -1.99
C GLY A 121 9.53 -12.81 -2.42
N TRP A 122 9.65 -13.05 -3.73
CA TRP A 122 10.09 -14.33 -4.32
C TRP A 122 11.55 -14.68 -4.03
N ASN A 123 12.35 -13.76 -3.50
CA ASN A 123 13.77 -13.99 -3.15
C ASN A 123 14.03 -14.05 -1.63
N ARG A 124 13.00 -13.86 -0.80
CA ARG A 124 13.17 -13.88 0.67
C ARG A 124 13.65 -15.22 1.21
N GLY A 125 13.37 -16.32 0.51
CA GLY A 125 13.84 -17.66 0.88
C GLY A 125 15.24 -18.02 0.38
N LYS A 126 16.04 -17.08 -0.16
CA LYS A 126 17.34 -17.37 -0.78
C LYS A 126 18.49 -16.77 0.06
N PRO A 127 19.11 -17.54 0.99
CA PRO A 127 20.11 -17.01 1.92
C PRO A 127 21.32 -16.37 1.24
N GLU A 128 21.87 -17.01 0.21
CA GLU A 128 23.04 -16.48 -0.54
C GLU A 128 22.74 -15.14 -1.22
N PHE A 129 21.55 -15.00 -1.80
CA PHE A 129 21.08 -13.74 -2.38
C PHE A 129 21.02 -12.66 -1.31
N LEU A 130 20.35 -12.94 -0.19
CA LEU A 130 20.20 -11.99 0.91
C LEU A 130 21.53 -11.59 1.53
N ALA A 131 22.43 -12.54 1.76
CA ALA A 131 23.76 -12.30 2.31
C ALA A 131 24.57 -11.34 1.43
N ARG A 132 24.52 -11.55 0.11
CA ARG A 132 25.19 -10.67 -0.87
C ARG A 132 24.59 -9.27 -0.87
N LEU A 133 23.26 -9.16 -0.81
CA LEU A 133 22.57 -7.86 -0.77
C LEU A 133 22.85 -7.12 0.54
N ALA A 134 22.86 -7.81 1.68
CA ALA A 134 23.17 -7.21 2.97
C ALA A 134 24.61 -6.64 3.00
N ARG A 135 25.58 -7.37 2.47
CA ARG A 135 26.99 -6.92 2.44
C ARG A 135 27.31 -5.91 1.33
N SER A 136 26.33 -5.56 0.50
CA SER A 136 26.53 -4.67 -0.63
C SER A 136 26.83 -3.24 -0.17
N PRO A 137 27.69 -2.48 -0.87
CA PRO A 137 27.82 -1.03 -0.63
C PRO A 137 26.52 -0.25 -0.94
N LYS A 138 25.56 -0.86 -1.65
CA LYS A 138 24.22 -0.31 -1.89
C LYS A 138 23.22 -0.60 -0.77
N ALA A 139 23.62 -1.37 0.25
CA ALA A 139 22.75 -1.65 1.39
C ALA A 139 22.55 -0.40 2.25
N LYS A 140 21.30 -0.14 2.61
CA LYS A 140 20.88 0.95 3.48
C LYS A 140 20.07 0.37 4.63
N TYR A 141 20.47 0.71 5.85
CA TYR A 141 19.87 0.17 7.07
C TYR A 141 19.09 1.24 7.80
N ILE A 142 17.79 1.00 7.96
CA ILE A 142 16.93 1.74 8.87
C ILE A 142 17.14 1.15 10.25
N ILE A 143 17.74 1.94 11.14
CA ILE A 143 18.05 1.50 12.50
C ILE A 143 16.88 1.86 13.41
N LEU A 144 16.41 0.86 14.16
CA LEU A 144 15.41 1.05 15.21
C LEU A 144 15.99 0.72 16.59
N ASN A 145 15.56 1.46 17.60
CA ASN A 145 15.82 1.17 19.01
C ASN A 145 14.54 1.43 19.81
N ARG A 146 13.94 0.36 20.35
CA ARG A 146 12.61 0.37 20.98
C ARG A 146 11.56 1.01 20.06
N LEU A 147 11.56 0.60 18.78
CA LEU A 147 10.72 1.11 17.69
C LEU A 147 10.89 2.61 17.36
N LYS A 148 11.86 3.28 17.96
CA LYS A 148 12.27 4.64 17.56
C LYS A 148 13.25 4.54 16.40
N ALA A 149 12.98 5.26 15.31
CA ALA A 149 13.88 5.31 14.17
C ALA A 149 15.00 6.33 14.43
N LEU A 150 16.12 6.16 13.73
CA LEU A 150 17.29 7.05 13.79
C LEU A 150 17.15 8.21 12.80
N TYR A 151 17.33 9.44 13.29
CA TYR A 151 17.23 10.66 12.50
C TYR A 151 18.50 11.50 12.59
N ASP A 152 18.76 12.31 11.57
CA ASP A 152 19.81 13.32 11.61
C ASP A 152 19.37 14.62 12.31
N SER A 153 20.29 15.59 12.42
CA SER A 153 20.03 16.89 13.05
C SER A 153 19.01 17.76 12.33
N GLU A 154 18.71 17.45 11.06
CA GLU A 154 17.69 18.13 10.25
C GLU A 154 16.31 17.44 10.38
N GLY A 155 16.26 16.29 11.07
CA GLY A 155 15.04 15.50 11.27
C GLY A 155 14.74 14.54 10.13
N ASN A 156 15.67 14.32 9.20
CA ASN A 156 15.52 13.33 8.13
C ASN A 156 15.86 11.93 8.64
N LEU A 157 15.26 10.91 8.03
CA LEU A 157 15.58 9.52 8.34
C LEU A 157 17.04 9.22 7.98
N HIS A 158 17.80 8.71 8.94
CA HIS A 158 19.17 8.30 8.72
C HIS A 158 19.24 6.84 8.25
N TYR A 159 19.97 6.61 7.16
CA TYR A 159 20.28 5.27 6.67
C TYR A 159 21.73 4.92 7.00
N ALA A 160 21.94 3.96 7.90
CA ALA A 160 23.27 3.44 8.19
C ALA A 160 23.78 2.60 7.01
N LYS A 161 25.10 2.57 6.85
CA LYS A 161 25.81 1.74 5.88
C LYS A 161 26.27 0.42 6.50
N TYR A 162 26.56 -0.57 5.66
CA TYR A 162 26.99 -1.90 6.10
C TYR A 162 28.21 -1.86 7.04
N ASP A 163 29.22 -1.03 6.77
CA ASP A 163 30.41 -0.89 7.62
C ASP A 163 30.10 -0.46 9.07
N GLN A 164 29.02 0.30 9.26
CA GLN A 164 28.57 0.75 10.58
C GLN A 164 27.82 -0.32 11.37
N VAL A 165 27.35 -1.39 10.71
CA VAL A 165 26.51 -2.44 11.32
C VAL A 165 26.99 -3.87 11.02
N SER A 166 28.18 -4.02 10.42
CA SER A 166 28.71 -5.29 9.93
C SER A 166 28.83 -6.34 11.03
N SER A 167 29.20 -5.93 12.25
CA SER A 167 29.31 -6.82 13.43
C SER A 167 28.01 -7.58 13.73
N VAL A 168 26.87 -6.94 13.46
CA VAL A 168 25.53 -7.53 13.66
C VAL A 168 25.06 -8.27 12.41
N VAL A 169 25.25 -7.68 11.22
CA VAL A 169 24.80 -8.24 9.94
C VAL A 169 25.50 -9.56 9.62
N ASP A 170 26.80 -9.65 9.86
CA ASP A 170 27.57 -10.86 9.51
C ASP A 170 27.25 -12.06 10.40
N ARG A 171 26.75 -11.83 11.61
CA ARG A 171 26.20 -12.89 12.47
C ARG A 171 24.94 -13.53 11.91
N VAL A 172 24.18 -12.81 11.07
CA VAL A 172 22.97 -13.33 10.42
C VAL A 172 23.29 -14.22 9.22
N TYR A 173 24.33 -13.87 8.48
CA TYR A 173 24.67 -14.52 7.21
C TYR A 173 26.01 -15.25 7.27
N THR A 174 26.25 -16.06 8.30
CA THR A 174 27.49 -16.85 8.41
C THR A 174 27.60 -17.91 7.30
N GLU A 175 28.82 -18.32 6.96
CA GLU A 175 29.08 -19.34 5.93
C GLU A 175 28.56 -20.75 6.26
N ASN A 176 28.14 -21.01 7.51
CA ASN A 176 27.62 -22.31 7.95
C ASN A 176 26.10 -22.26 8.20
N ASP A 177 25.38 -23.21 7.61
CA ASP A 177 23.92 -23.24 7.39
C ASP A 177 23.02 -23.43 8.64
N VAL A 178 23.55 -23.34 9.84
CA VAL A 178 22.71 -23.34 11.06
C VAL A 178 23.39 -22.44 12.08
N VAL A 179 22.81 -21.28 12.37
CA VAL A 179 23.20 -20.47 13.53
C VAL A 179 22.17 -20.66 14.64
N PRO A 180 22.31 -21.70 15.49
CA PRO A 180 21.62 -21.70 16.76
C PRO A 180 22.18 -20.51 17.56
N ASN A 181 21.29 -19.61 18.00
CA ASN A 181 21.54 -18.34 18.74
C ASN A 181 21.43 -17.03 17.98
N ASN A 182 21.12 -17.01 16.67
CA ASN A 182 20.81 -15.73 16.00
C ASN A 182 19.35 -15.27 16.15
N SER A 183 18.58 -15.95 17.00
CA SER A 183 17.12 -15.78 17.13
C SER A 183 16.68 -14.43 17.71
N ASP A 184 17.58 -13.70 18.36
CA ASP A 184 17.33 -12.35 18.89
C ASP A 184 17.74 -11.22 17.95
N ILE A 185 18.47 -11.48 16.85
CA ILE A 185 18.74 -10.45 15.85
C ILE A 185 17.50 -10.28 14.97
N ILE A 186 17.01 -9.05 14.87
CA ILE A 186 15.93 -8.68 13.97
C ILE A 186 16.53 -7.88 12.81
N LEU A 187 16.88 -8.60 11.74
CA LEU A 187 17.31 -8.04 10.46
C LEU A 187 16.28 -8.43 9.39
N ILE A 188 15.73 -7.43 8.70
CA ILE A 188 14.57 -7.60 7.82
C ILE A 188 14.89 -7.00 6.45
N PHE A 189 14.74 -7.80 5.39
CA PHE A 189 14.86 -7.29 4.03
C PHE A 189 13.56 -6.61 3.60
N MET A 190 13.58 -5.30 3.43
CA MET A 190 12.36 -4.52 3.18
C MET A 190 11.98 -4.55 1.70
N GLY A 191 12.99 -4.59 0.84
CA GLY A 191 12.85 -4.58 -0.60
C GLY A 191 14.01 -3.82 -1.25
N ILE A 192 13.82 -3.53 -2.53
CA ILE A 192 14.73 -2.72 -3.33
C ILE A 192 14.04 -1.41 -3.68
N ASP A 193 14.70 -0.30 -3.42
CA ASP A 193 14.29 1.00 -3.95
C ASP A 193 14.75 1.10 -5.41
N GLU A 194 13.77 1.03 -6.32
CA GLU A 194 14.00 1.07 -7.76
C GLU A 194 13.85 2.50 -8.36
N SER A 195 13.81 3.54 -7.52
CA SER A 195 13.65 4.93 -7.99
C SER A 195 14.86 5.43 -8.79
N GLN A 196 16.06 4.91 -8.52
CA GLN A 196 17.33 5.29 -9.18
C GLN A 196 17.97 4.14 -9.99
N GLY A 197 17.30 2.98 -10.11
CA GLY A 197 17.82 1.79 -10.81
C GLY A 197 16.79 0.67 -10.83
N GLN A 198 16.91 -0.32 -11.73
CA GLN A 198 15.97 -1.45 -11.78
C GLN A 198 16.59 -2.71 -11.20
N GLY A 199 15.82 -3.48 -10.43
CA GLY A 199 16.30 -4.68 -9.77
C GLY A 199 17.54 -4.43 -8.93
N GLU A 200 18.55 -5.28 -9.05
CA GLU A 200 19.78 -5.18 -8.26
C GLU A 200 20.64 -3.92 -8.55
N ASP A 201 20.23 -3.10 -9.53
CA ASP A 201 20.83 -1.79 -9.74
C ASP A 201 20.39 -0.75 -8.71
N GLY A 202 19.24 -0.94 -8.06
CA GLY A 202 18.68 -0.07 -7.02
C GLY A 202 19.37 -0.18 -5.64
N GLU A 203 18.80 0.51 -4.64
CA GLU A 203 19.29 0.49 -3.26
C GLU A 203 18.59 -0.61 -2.44
N PHE A 204 19.33 -1.33 -1.61
CA PHE A 204 18.80 -2.47 -0.86
C PHE A 204 18.41 -2.01 0.54
N ILE A 205 17.12 -1.94 0.81
CA ILE A 205 16.62 -1.37 2.06
C ILE A 205 16.42 -2.50 3.08
N TRP A 206 17.00 -2.30 4.26
CA TRP A 206 16.93 -3.22 5.39
C TRP A 206 16.41 -2.49 6.62
N ALA A 207 15.67 -3.19 7.48
CA ALA A 207 15.40 -2.74 8.84
C ALA A 207 16.22 -3.57 9.82
N LEU A 208 16.89 -2.90 10.76
CA LEU A 208 17.71 -3.52 11.79
C LEU A 208 17.31 -2.98 13.16
N ASP A 209 16.86 -3.86 14.04
CA ASP A 209 16.62 -3.52 15.44
C ASP A 209 17.92 -3.65 16.25
N LEU A 210 18.34 -2.54 16.85
CA LEU A 210 19.46 -2.47 17.79
C LEU A 210 18.96 -2.16 19.20
N THR A 211 17.77 -2.63 19.56
CA THR A 211 17.24 -2.50 20.93
C THR A 211 18.12 -3.31 21.90
N PRO A 212 18.85 -2.68 22.85
CA PRO A 212 19.72 -3.40 23.76
C PRO A 212 18.91 -4.35 24.66
N GLN A 213 19.16 -5.65 24.54
CA GLN A 213 18.50 -6.69 25.33
C GLN A 213 19.29 -8.00 25.31
N GLY A 214 19.22 -8.76 26.41
CA GLY A 214 19.74 -10.12 26.50
C GLY A 214 21.22 -10.22 26.12
N ALA A 215 21.57 -11.19 25.28
CA ALA A 215 22.95 -11.43 24.86
C ALA A 215 23.56 -10.32 23.99
N ASN A 216 22.75 -9.41 23.43
CA ASN A 216 23.21 -8.33 22.55
C ASN A 216 23.27 -6.97 23.27
N GLU A 217 22.98 -6.90 24.58
CA GLU A 217 22.81 -5.64 25.31
C GLU A 217 24.05 -4.74 25.26
N GLU A 218 25.24 -5.31 25.47
CA GLU A 218 26.50 -4.54 25.48
C GLU A 218 26.84 -4.01 24.09
N GLU A 219 26.84 -4.87 23.06
CA GLU A 219 27.14 -4.51 21.67
C GLU A 219 26.17 -3.44 21.16
N TYR A 220 24.86 -3.67 21.32
CA TYR A 220 23.84 -2.76 20.81
C TYR A 220 23.85 -1.43 21.55
N SER A 221 24.11 -1.43 22.86
CA SER A 221 24.32 -0.18 23.61
C SER A 221 25.51 0.62 23.09
N GLY A 222 26.60 -0.07 22.72
CA GLY A 222 27.77 0.54 22.08
C GLY A 222 27.43 1.18 20.74
N LEU A 223 26.73 0.44 19.85
CA LEU A 223 26.32 0.93 18.54
C LEU A 223 25.36 2.13 18.65
N VAL A 224 24.34 2.03 19.50
CA VAL A 224 23.37 3.12 19.76
C VAL A 224 24.10 4.39 20.22
N LYS A 225 24.97 4.28 21.23
CA LYS A 225 25.77 5.42 21.70
C LYS A 225 26.71 5.96 20.62
N GLY A 226 27.24 5.09 19.77
CA GLY A 226 28.08 5.47 18.64
C GLY A 226 27.33 6.32 17.61
N PHE A 227 26.06 6.01 17.32
CA PHE A 227 25.21 6.85 16.48
C PHE A 227 24.84 8.18 17.17
N GLU A 228 24.49 8.14 18.45
CA GLU A 228 24.18 9.36 19.22
C GLU A 228 25.38 10.32 19.32
N ALA A 229 26.60 9.78 19.46
CA ALA A 229 27.84 10.58 19.47
C ALA A 229 28.12 11.29 18.13
N GLN A 230 27.50 10.85 17.03
CA GLN A 230 27.57 11.52 15.73
C GLN A 230 26.50 12.62 15.58
N GLY A 231 25.71 12.90 16.62
CA GLY A 231 24.63 13.87 16.60
C GLY A 231 23.31 13.34 16.02
N LEU A 232 23.18 12.01 15.87
CA LEU A 232 21.95 11.36 15.43
C LEU A 232 21.02 11.09 16.62
N GLU A 233 19.71 11.04 16.37
CA GLU A 233 18.70 10.91 17.42
C GLU A 233 17.75 9.73 17.15
N PHE A 234 17.59 8.85 18.14
CA PHE A 234 16.49 7.88 18.15
C PHE A 234 15.21 8.52 18.68
N SER A 235 14.21 8.68 17.82
CA SER A 235 12.93 9.30 18.21
C SER A 235 11.69 8.57 17.64
N PRO A 236 10.50 8.77 18.24
CA PRO A 236 9.27 8.22 17.69
C PRO A 236 8.95 8.78 16.30
N THR A 237 8.48 7.91 15.41
CA THR A 237 8.07 8.27 14.05
C THR A 237 6.86 9.22 14.03
N LEU A 238 5.95 9.12 14.99
CA LEU A 238 4.86 10.07 15.17
C LEU A 238 5.27 11.20 16.12
N PRO A 239 4.92 12.47 15.82
CA PRO A 239 4.08 12.93 14.70
C PRO A 239 4.86 13.22 13.40
N ARG A 240 6.19 13.02 13.37
CA ARG A 240 7.08 13.37 12.23
C ARG A 240 6.58 12.83 10.89
N ALA A 241 5.98 11.65 10.87
CA ALA A 241 5.43 11.03 9.66
C ALA A 241 4.44 11.91 8.88
N PHE A 242 3.74 12.83 9.54
CA PHE A 242 2.77 13.71 8.89
C PHE A 242 3.42 14.87 8.12
N VAL A 243 4.71 15.16 8.35
CA VAL A 243 5.42 16.27 7.72
C VAL A 243 6.59 15.83 6.84
N MET A 244 7.04 14.59 6.95
CA MET A 244 8.07 14.02 6.08
C MET A 244 7.50 13.57 4.73
N GLU A 245 8.38 13.21 3.79
CA GLU A 245 7.98 12.61 2.52
C GLU A 245 7.16 11.33 2.75
N LYS A 246 6.10 11.14 1.96
CA LYS A 246 5.18 10.01 2.11
C LYS A 246 5.86 8.67 1.85
N SER A 247 6.75 8.61 0.87
CA SER A 247 7.54 7.41 0.54
C SER A 247 8.39 6.97 1.74
N VAL A 248 9.13 7.90 2.35
CA VAL A 248 9.94 7.68 3.56
C VAL A 248 9.05 7.22 4.72
N SER A 249 7.91 7.89 4.94
CA SER A 249 6.94 7.47 5.95
C SER A 249 6.49 6.02 5.75
N ALA A 250 6.16 5.65 4.52
CA ALA A 250 5.68 4.32 4.16
C ALA A 250 6.74 3.23 4.30
N ILE A 251 8.02 3.57 4.08
CA ILE A 251 9.16 2.70 4.35
C ILE A 251 9.31 2.49 5.87
N ILE A 252 9.30 3.57 6.66
CA ILE A 252 9.39 3.47 8.14
C ILE A 252 8.21 2.68 8.69
N ALA A 253 7.01 2.84 8.13
CA ALA A 253 5.83 2.09 8.54
C ALA A 253 6.03 0.58 8.37
N GLN A 254 6.54 0.16 7.22
CA GLN A 254 6.88 -1.25 7.00
C GLN A 254 7.96 -1.70 8.00
N ALA A 255 8.99 -0.88 8.25
CA ALA A 255 10.09 -1.24 9.15
C ALA A 255 9.60 -1.42 10.60
N ALA A 256 8.86 -0.45 11.12
CA ALA A 256 8.29 -0.49 12.46
C ALA A 256 7.34 -1.69 12.64
N ALA A 257 6.43 -1.90 11.68
CA ALA A 257 5.49 -3.03 11.66
C ALA A 257 6.21 -4.39 11.76
N MET A 258 7.22 -4.57 10.91
CA MET A 258 7.96 -5.83 10.80
C MET A 258 8.89 -6.08 11.99
N VAL A 259 9.53 -5.02 12.52
CA VAL A 259 10.35 -5.12 13.74
C VAL A 259 9.47 -5.43 14.95
N ASP A 260 8.35 -4.73 15.11
CA ASP A 260 7.40 -4.97 16.20
C ASP A 260 6.88 -6.43 16.19
N TRP A 261 6.48 -6.95 15.03
CA TRP A 261 6.02 -8.34 14.92
C TRP A 261 7.12 -9.33 15.29
N ASN A 262 8.35 -9.15 14.79
CA ASN A 262 9.47 -10.03 15.12
C ASN A 262 9.85 -9.95 16.60
N ALA A 263 9.77 -8.77 17.22
CA ALA A 263 10.07 -8.59 18.63
C ALA A 263 9.05 -9.26 19.55
N ARG A 264 7.76 -9.24 19.17
CA ARG A 264 6.67 -9.84 19.96
C ARG A 264 6.44 -11.34 19.68
N THR A 265 6.90 -11.87 18.55
CA THR A 265 6.60 -13.24 18.10
C THR A 265 7.82 -14.18 18.23
N LYS A 266 8.56 -14.08 19.33
CA LYS A 266 9.79 -14.89 19.54
C LYS A 266 9.53 -16.36 19.87
N PHE A 267 8.29 -16.72 20.20
CA PHE A 267 7.89 -18.07 20.60
C PHE A 267 6.73 -18.56 19.74
N CYS A 268 6.65 -19.88 19.56
CA CYS A 268 5.65 -20.53 18.73
C CYS A 268 4.31 -20.52 19.44
N SER A 269 3.28 -19.96 18.82
CA SER A 269 1.93 -19.94 19.40
C SER A 269 1.31 -21.33 19.61
N ALA A 270 1.83 -22.36 18.95
CA ALA A 270 1.33 -23.73 19.04
C ALA A 270 1.91 -24.52 20.22
N CYS A 271 3.23 -24.41 20.48
CA CYS A 271 3.91 -25.23 21.49
C CYS A 271 4.73 -24.43 22.52
N GLY A 272 4.86 -23.12 22.36
CA GLY A 272 5.66 -22.26 23.25
C GLY A 272 7.17 -22.28 23.00
N GLU A 273 7.67 -23.11 22.09
CA GLU A 273 9.11 -23.20 21.78
C GLU A 273 9.62 -21.93 21.07
N ARG A 274 10.90 -21.58 21.24
CA ARG A 274 11.48 -20.40 20.61
C ARG A 274 11.54 -20.55 19.09
N THR A 275 11.05 -19.55 18.36
CA THR A 275 11.02 -19.57 16.88
C THR A 275 12.28 -18.98 16.26
N ILE A 276 12.58 -19.43 15.04
CA ILE A 276 13.70 -18.94 14.22
C ILE A 276 13.15 -18.06 13.10
N SER A 277 13.77 -16.90 12.89
CA SER A 277 13.46 -16.01 11.77
C SER A 277 13.86 -16.66 10.44
N GLN A 278 12.97 -16.61 9.46
CA GLN A 278 13.16 -17.08 8.10
C GLN A 278 12.59 -16.08 7.11
N GLU A 279 12.79 -16.34 5.82
CA GLU A 279 12.27 -15.52 4.73
C GLU A 279 12.58 -14.02 4.92
N ALA A 280 13.83 -13.72 5.29
CA ALA A 280 14.32 -12.37 5.57
C ALA A 280 13.47 -11.59 6.60
N GLY A 281 12.97 -12.27 7.63
CA GLY A 281 12.17 -11.67 8.69
C GLY A 281 10.66 -11.66 8.42
N TYR A 282 10.18 -12.31 7.34
CA TYR A 282 8.75 -12.42 7.00
C TYR A 282 8.14 -13.77 7.40
N LYS A 283 8.91 -14.61 8.08
CA LYS A 283 8.41 -15.87 8.61
C LYS A 283 9.13 -16.22 9.89
N ARG A 284 8.43 -16.82 10.84
CA ARG A 284 9.03 -17.41 12.05
C ARG A 284 8.61 -18.86 12.17
N ASN A 285 9.60 -19.76 12.11
CA ASN A 285 9.37 -21.20 12.18
C ASN A 285 9.67 -21.74 13.57
N CYS A 286 8.87 -22.71 13.99
CA CYS A 286 9.22 -23.57 15.11
C CYS A 286 10.38 -24.50 14.69
N PRO A 287 11.47 -24.60 15.48
CA PRO A 287 12.57 -25.51 15.19
C PRO A 287 12.31 -26.95 15.64
N THR A 288 11.22 -27.23 16.36
CA THR A 288 10.89 -28.56 16.87
C THR A 288 10.57 -29.52 15.72
N VAL A 289 11.58 -30.16 15.17
CA VAL A 289 11.42 -31.27 14.23
C VAL A 289 11.39 -32.54 15.07
N ASP A 290 10.20 -33.12 15.25
CA ASP A 290 9.93 -34.50 15.70
C ASP A 290 10.90 -35.10 16.74
N GLY A 291 10.48 -35.20 18.01
CA GLY A 291 11.11 -36.10 18.98
C GLY A 291 11.59 -35.52 20.32
N GLN A 292 10.86 -34.61 20.96
CA GLN A 292 10.91 -34.58 22.43
C GLN A 292 9.97 -35.66 22.97
N GLU A 293 10.59 -36.63 23.64
CA GLU A 293 10.02 -37.82 24.25
C GLU A 293 8.55 -37.63 24.73
N LYS A 294 7.60 -38.16 23.93
CA LYS A 294 6.14 -38.35 24.22
C LYS A 294 5.09 -37.36 23.66
N GLY A 295 5.42 -36.39 22.80
CA GLY A 295 4.42 -35.40 22.30
C GLY A 295 4.01 -35.56 20.84
N GLU A 296 2.74 -35.22 20.52
CA GLU A 296 2.25 -35.05 19.14
C GLU A 296 3.07 -33.98 18.38
N GLN A 297 3.18 -34.11 17.05
CA GLN A 297 3.88 -33.16 16.19
C GLN A 297 3.29 -31.75 16.37
N CYS A 298 4.14 -30.74 16.56
CA CYS A 298 3.66 -29.37 16.70
C CYS A 298 2.91 -28.95 15.42
N ILE A 299 1.68 -28.45 15.59
CA ILE A 299 0.78 -28.10 14.47
C ILE A 299 1.38 -27.03 13.54
N SER A 300 2.43 -26.32 13.95
CA SER A 300 3.20 -25.42 13.08
C SER A 300 3.86 -26.12 11.88
N HIS A 301 4.02 -27.45 11.94
CA HIS A 301 4.58 -28.27 10.86
C HIS A 301 3.50 -28.89 9.97
N THR A 302 2.22 -28.69 10.29
CA THR A 302 1.10 -29.22 9.52
C THR A 302 0.45 -28.10 8.70
N GLY A 303 0.68 -28.10 7.38
CA GLY A 303 0.11 -27.09 6.48
C GLY A 303 0.66 -25.68 6.68
N ILE A 304 -0.04 -24.68 6.14
CA ILE A 304 0.34 -23.26 6.25
C ILE A 304 -0.39 -22.66 7.47
N GLN A 305 0.39 -22.22 8.45
CA GLN A 305 -0.15 -21.63 9.69
C GLN A 305 0.05 -20.11 9.68
N ASN A 306 -1.01 -19.35 9.92
CA ASN A 306 -0.99 -17.89 9.86
C ASN A 306 -0.07 -17.25 10.90
N PHE A 307 0.07 -17.85 12.09
CA PHE A 307 0.92 -17.36 13.17
C PHE A 307 2.41 -17.43 12.86
N ALA A 308 2.81 -18.12 11.78
CA ALA A 308 4.19 -18.10 11.29
C ALA A 308 4.51 -16.82 10.48
N TYR A 309 3.51 -16.03 10.10
CA TYR A 309 3.64 -14.86 9.22
C TYR A 309 3.28 -13.54 9.93
N PRO A 310 3.77 -12.39 9.44
CA PRO A 310 3.42 -11.08 9.97
C PRO A 310 1.91 -10.86 10.03
N ARG A 311 1.46 -10.35 11.18
CA ARG A 311 0.06 -10.02 11.42
C ARG A 311 -0.26 -8.62 10.91
N THR A 312 -1.43 -8.45 10.30
CA THR A 312 -1.98 -7.13 9.95
C THR A 312 -3.44 -7.12 10.37
N ASP A 313 -3.76 -6.34 11.39
CA ASP A 313 -5.10 -6.25 11.96
C ASP A 313 -5.96 -5.30 11.12
N ALA A 314 -7.07 -5.80 10.59
CA ALA A 314 -8.03 -4.97 9.85
C ALA A 314 -8.81 -4.08 10.82
N VAL A 315 -8.86 -2.78 10.52
CA VAL A 315 -9.58 -1.78 11.31
C VAL A 315 -10.45 -0.98 10.37
N VAL A 316 -11.75 -0.90 10.64
CA VAL A 316 -12.65 0.00 9.89
C VAL A 316 -12.56 1.39 10.48
N ILE A 317 -12.64 2.42 9.65
CA ILE A 317 -12.83 3.80 10.07
C ILE A 317 -13.86 4.45 9.17
N VAL A 318 -14.88 5.08 9.77
CA VAL A 318 -16.07 5.49 9.04
C VAL A 318 -16.43 6.97 9.24
N CYS A 319 -16.62 7.66 8.13
CA CYS A 319 -17.29 8.97 8.10
C CYS A 319 -18.79 8.75 7.97
N ILE A 320 -19.52 8.95 9.06
CA ILE A 320 -20.97 8.71 9.13
C ILE A 320 -21.69 10.01 8.80
N ILE A 321 -22.49 9.99 7.74
CA ILE A 321 -23.25 11.13 7.24
C ILE A 321 -24.65 11.11 7.83
N HIS A 322 -25.07 12.24 8.39
CA HIS A 322 -26.42 12.43 8.92
C HIS A 322 -27.47 12.32 7.79
N PRO A 323 -28.72 11.88 8.05
CA PRO A 323 -29.76 11.73 7.02
C PRO A 323 -30.03 12.97 6.16
N ASN A 324 -29.74 14.17 6.68
CA ASN A 324 -29.89 15.43 5.94
C ASN A 324 -28.71 15.77 5.01
N GLY A 325 -27.64 14.97 4.99
CA GLY A 325 -26.46 15.15 4.14
C GLY A 325 -25.49 16.28 4.53
N ASP A 326 -25.87 17.15 5.47
CA ASP A 326 -25.12 18.36 5.84
C ASP A 326 -24.37 18.27 7.18
N LYS A 327 -24.46 17.12 7.86
CA LYS A 327 -23.71 16.85 9.09
C LYS A 327 -22.97 15.53 9.00
N ILE A 328 -21.89 15.41 9.77
CA ILE A 328 -21.21 14.14 10.03
C ILE A 328 -21.07 13.89 11.53
N LEU A 329 -21.07 12.62 11.91
CA LEU A 329 -20.80 12.20 13.28
C LEU A 329 -19.29 12.11 13.46
N LEU A 330 -18.77 12.76 14.51
CA LEU A 330 -17.39 12.61 14.94
C LEU A 330 -17.35 12.28 16.43
N GLY A 331 -16.40 11.43 16.81
CA GLY A 331 -16.14 11.00 18.18
C GLY A 331 -14.79 11.47 18.70
N ARG A 332 -14.61 11.44 20.03
CA ARG A 332 -13.31 11.59 20.69
C ARG A 332 -13.19 10.67 21.89
N GLN A 333 -11.97 10.20 22.14
CA GLN A 333 -11.61 9.47 23.35
C GLN A 333 -11.05 10.41 24.43
N LYS A 334 -11.21 10.02 25.70
CA LYS A 334 -10.75 10.79 26.86
C LYS A 334 -9.25 11.09 26.87
N ARG A 335 -8.43 10.20 26.32
CA ARG A 335 -6.95 10.31 26.31
C ARG A 335 -6.41 11.24 25.23
N TRP A 336 -7.25 11.66 24.28
CA TRP A 336 -6.82 12.46 23.14
C TRP A 336 -6.66 13.93 23.50
N PRO A 337 -5.85 14.70 22.75
CA PRO A 337 -5.74 16.15 22.91
C PRO A 337 -7.11 16.81 23.02
N ASN A 338 -7.23 17.80 23.92
CA ASN A 338 -8.50 18.50 24.15
C ASN A 338 -9.07 19.02 22.83
N LYS A 339 -10.37 18.78 22.62
CA LYS A 339 -11.14 19.18 21.43
C LYS A 339 -10.78 18.50 20.11
N MET A 340 -9.88 17.51 20.09
CA MET A 340 -9.63 16.72 18.87
C MET A 340 -10.74 15.68 18.68
N PHE A 341 -11.38 15.68 17.51
CA PHE A 341 -12.39 14.71 17.09
C PHE A 341 -11.96 13.99 15.81
N SER A 342 -12.45 12.76 15.63
CA SER A 342 -12.18 11.91 14.47
C SER A 342 -13.41 11.10 14.06
N CYS A 343 -13.32 10.46 12.90
CA CYS A 343 -14.23 9.39 12.50
C CYS A 343 -14.21 8.23 13.52
N ILE A 344 -15.33 7.51 13.61
CA ILE A 344 -15.50 6.30 14.43
C ILE A 344 -14.67 5.17 13.82
N SER A 345 -14.06 4.32 14.63
CA SER A 345 -13.19 3.26 14.14
C SER A 345 -12.99 2.14 15.14
N GLY A 346 -13.02 0.90 14.65
CA GLY A 346 -12.71 -0.26 15.48
C GLY A 346 -12.27 -1.47 14.67
N PHE A 347 -11.87 -2.51 15.39
CA PHE A 347 -11.31 -3.72 14.78
C PHE A 347 -12.39 -4.54 14.09
N VAL A 348 -12.04 -5.16 12.97
CA VAL A 348 -12.91 -6.16 12.34
C VAL A 348 -12.83 -7.45 13.15
N GLU A 349 -13.98 -8.02 13.50
CA GLU A 349 -14.04 -9.28 14.24
C GLU A 349 -13.91 -10.51 13.34
N ALA A 350 -13.66 -11.67 13.95
CA ALA A 350 -13.57 -12.93 13.24
C ALA A 350 -14.92 -13.29 12.59
N ALA A 351 -14.89 -13.65 11.30
CA ALA A 351 -16.07 -13.97 10.50
C ALA A 351 -17.04 -12.78 10.29
N GLU A 352 -16.53 -11.55 10.41
CA GLU A 352 -17.29 -10.32 10.14
C GLU A 352 -16.90 -9.74 8.77
N THR A 353 -17.89 -9.29 7.99
CA THR A 353 -17.63 -8.46 6.79
C THR A 353 -17.24 -7.03 7.19
N LEU A 354 -16.59 -6.30 6.29
CA LEU A 354 -16.20 -4.92 6.58
C LEU A 354 -17.43 -4.02 6.80
N GLU A 355 -18.51 -4.28 6.09
CA GLU A 355 -19.77 -3.56 6.21
C GLU A 355 -20.53 -3.89 7.50
N GLU A 356 -20.42 -5.12 8.02
CA GLU A 356 -20.93 -5.47 9.34
C GLU A 356 -20.13 -4.78 10.44
N ALA A 357 -18.79 -4.80 10.35
CA ALA A 357 -17.91 -4.10 11.29
C ALA A 357 -18.22 -2.60 11.35
N VAL A 358 -18.39 -1.93 10.20
CA VAL A 358 -18.77 -0.51 10.17
C VAL A 358 -20.09 -0.26 10.89
N ARG A 359 -21.10 -1.13 10.72
CA ARG A 359 -22.40 -0.98 11.37
C ARG A 359 -22.32 -1.25 12.86
N ARG A 360 -21.59 -2.30 13.26
CA ARG A 360 -21.38 -2.69 14.65
C ARG A 360 -20.66 -1.57 15.41
N GLU A 361 -19.50 -1.13 14.92
CA GLU A 361 -18.71 -0.07 15.58
C GLU A 361 -19.49 1.25 15.71
N ALA A 362 -20.21 1.66 14.65
CA ALA A 362 -21.09 2.83 14.73
C ALA A 362 -22.16 2.68 15.83
N PHE A 363 -22.78 1.50 15.93
CA PHE A 363 -23.85 1.23 16.89
C PHE A 363 -23.35 1.05 18.33
N GLU A 364 -22.23 0.37 18.54
CA GLU A 364 -21.65 0.11 19.86
C GLU A 364 -21.12 1.41 20.47
N GLU A 365 -20.28 2.15 19.74
CA GLU A 365 -19.63 3.36 20.25
C GLU A 365 -20.61 4.55 20.37
N THR A 366 -21.62 4.65 19.51
CA THR A 366 -22.45 5.88 19.43
C THR A 366 -23.95 5.65 19.50
N GLY A 367 -24.43 4.41 19.39
CA GLY A 367 -25.86 4.09 19.29
C GLY A 367 -26.50 4.43 17.94
N VAL A 368 -25.75 5.04 17.01
CA VAL A 368 -26.24 5.43 15.69
C VAL A 368 -26.29 4.21 14.77
N ILE A 369 -27.44 4.01 14.13
CA ILE A 369 -27.66 2.95 13.14
C ILE A 369 -27.32 3.53 11.77
N VAL A 370 -26.49 2.81 11.02
CA VAL A 370 -26.09 3.16 9.66
C VAL A 370 -26.52 2.07 8.68
N ASP A 371 -26.88 2.47 7.47
CA ASP A 371 -27.27 1.53 6.40
C ASP A 371 -26.21 1.46 5.31
N ARG A 372 -26.30 2.27 4.26
CA ARG A 372 -25.38 2.18 3.13
C ARG A 372 -23.94 2.42 3.58
N VAL A 373 -23.09 1.42 3.41
CA VAL A 373 -21.64 1.48 3.67
C VAL A 373 -20.90 1.42 2.34
N ALA A 374 -20.00 2.37 2.09
CA ALA A 374 -19.19 2.43 0.89
C ALA A 374 -17.71 2.54 1.24
N TYR A 375 -16.90 1.60 0.73
CA TYR A 375 -15.45 1.67 0.82
C TYR A 375 -14.92 2.90 0.06
N HIS A 376 -13.94 3.57 0.65
CA HIS A 376 -13.27 4.74 0.07
C HIS A 376 -11.80 4.46 -0.26
N SER A 377 -10.99 4.18 0.76
CA SER A 377 -9.54 3.98 0.63
C SER A 377 -8.97 3.31 1.88
N SER A 378 -7.71 2.88 1.85
CA SER A 378 -7.02 2.31 3.01
C SER A 378 -5.76 3.07 3.39
N GLN A 379 -5.30 2.87 4.62
CA GLN A 379 -4.07 3.45 5.15
C GLN A 379 -3.38 2.44 6.08
N PRO A 380 -2.12 2.06 5.82
CA PRO A 380 -1.33 1.32 6.79
C PRO A 380 -1.14 2.14 8.07
N TRP A 381 -1.25 1.50 9.24
CA TRP A 381 -1.05 2.13 10.54
C TRP A 381 -0.12 1.28 11.42
N PRO A 382 1.18 1.59 11.45
CA PRO A 382 2.23 0.71 11.98
C PRO A 382 2.44 0.85 13.50
N PHE A 383 1.37 1.14 14.25
CA PHE A 383 1.41 1.34 15.70
C PHE A 383 0.28 0.57 16.40
N PRO A 384 0.36 -0.78 16.49
CA PRO A 384 1.52 -1.59 16.12
C PRO A 384 1.47 -2.14 14.67
N ASN A 385 0.34 -2.68 14.21
CA ASN A 385 0.27 -3.43 12.95
C ASN A 385 -1.15 -3.48 12.37
N SER A 386 -1.73 -2.33 12.03
CA SER A 386 -3.10 -2.26 11.51
C SER A 386 -3.15 -1.84 10.04
N LEU A 387 -4.18 -2.29 9.33
CA LEU A 387 -4.61 -1.73 8.05
C LEU A 387 -5.95 -1.03 8.27
N MET A 388 -5.92 0.30 8.25
CA MET A 388 -7.12 1.11 8.35
C MET A 388 -7.86 1.06 7.01
N LEU A 389 -9.15 0.76 7.06
CA LEU A 389 -10.05 0.63 5.92
C LEU A 389 -11.13 1.70 6.06
N GLY A 390 -11.10 2.68 5.17
CA GLY A 390 -11.90 3.89 5.24
C GLY A 390 -13.23 3.74 4.54
N PHE A 391 -14.30 4.14 5.21
CA PHE A 391 -15.67 4.03 4.72
C PHE A 391 -16.43 5.35 4.84
N ILE A 392 -17.41 5.51 3.98
CA ILE A 392 -18.48 6.50 4.12
C ILE A 392 -19.77 5.73 4.37
N ALA A 393 -20.49 6.08 5.44
CA ALA A 393 -21.75 5.44 5.78
C ALA A 393 -22.89 6.46 5.91
N GLU A 394 -24.11 6.05 5.57
CA GLU A 394 -25.32 6.87 5.69
C GLU A 394 -26.09 6.44 6.96
N ALA A 395 -26.26 7.36 7.91
CA ALA A 395 -27.04 7.11 9.11
C ALA A 395 -28.54 7.04 8.79
N VAL A 396 -29.24 6.15 9.49
CA VAL A 396 -30.70 6.00 9.45
C VAL A 396 -31.34 6.28 10.82
N SER A 397 -30.53 6.50 11.86
CA SER A 397 -30.94 7.09 13.14
C SER A 397 -30.05 8.28 13.51
N THR A 398 -30.48 9.13 14.45
CA THR A 398 -29.73 10.34 14.83
C THR A 398 -29.44 10.45 16.32
N ASP A 399 -30.13 9.66 17.14
CA ASP A 399 -29.98 9.74 18.59
C ASP A 399 -28.68 9.07 19.03
N ILE A 400 -27.82 9.84 19.68
CA ILE A 400 -26.52 9.38 20.15
C ILE A 400 -26.69 8.83 21.57
N HIS A 401 -26.29 7.58 21.76
CA HIS A 401 -26.30 6.89 23.04
C HIS A 401 -25.06 6.02 23.16
N PHE A 402 -24.18 6.34 24.12
CA PHE A 402 -23.01 5.53 24.40
C PHE A 402 -23.43 4.22 25.07
N ARG A 403 -22.95 3.08 24.56
CA ARG A 403 -23.18 1.77 25.18
C ARG A 403 -21.99 1.27 26.00
N ASP A 404 -20.86 1.95 25.91
CA ASP A 404 -19.66 1.72 26.70
C ASP A 404 -18.93 3.05 27.02
N ASP A 405 -17.74 2.93 27.60
CA ASP A 405 -16.89 4.07 28.02
C ASP A 405 -15.75 4.35 27.02
N GLU A 406 -15.80 3.85 25.78
CA GLU A 406 -14.72 4.05 24.80
C GLU A 406 -14.61 5.52 24.38
N LEU A 407 -15.75 6.14 24.04
CA LEU A 407 -15.83 7.55 23.68
C LEU A 407 -16.14 8.43 24.88
N GLU A 408 -15.41 9.55 24.99
CA GLU A 408 -15.76 10.63 25.91
C GLU A 408 -16.94 11.46 25.37
N SER A 409 -17.02 11.60 24.05
CA SER A 409 -18.06 12.37 23.38
C SER A 409 -18.17 11.96 21.91
N ALA A 410 -19.40 11.96 21.38
CA ALA A 410 -19.71 11.93 19.96
C ALA A 410 -20.76 13.00 19.66
N GLN A 411 -20.60 13.74 18.57
CA GLN A 411 -21.48 14.86 18.20
C GLN A 411 -21.66 14.95 16.68
N TRP A 412 -22.84 15.43 16.27
CA TRP A 412 -23.11 15.79 14.89
C TRP A 412 -22.56 17.20 14.60
N PHE A 413 -21.59 17.30 13.70
CA PHE A 413 -21.01 18.57 13.27
C PHE A 413 -21.52 18.94 11.88
N THR A 414 -21.95 20.18 11.71
CA THR A 414 -22.38 20.73 10.42
C THR A 414 -21.21 20.88 9.46
N ARG A 415 -21.50 20.88 8.16
CA ARG A 415 -20.50 21.08 7.11
C ARG A 415 -19.71 22.36 7.30
N SER A 416 -20.34 23.45 7.71
CA SER A 416 -19.66 24.72 7.98
C SER A 416 -18.68 24.61 9.15
N GLU A 417 -19.08 23.98 10.27
CA GLU A 417 -18.21 23.74 11.43
C GLU A 417 -17.02 22.86 11.06
N VAL A 418 -17.25 21.79 10.30
CA VAL A 418 -16.19 20.88 9.87
C VAL A 418 -15.23 21.58 8.91
N ILE A 419 -15.73 22.38 7.96
CA ILE A 419 -14.87 23.17 7.07
C ILE A 419 -14.00 24.16 7.86
N ALA A 420 -14.55 24.82 8.88
CA ALA A 420 -13.81 25.72 9.75
C ALA A 420 -12.70 24.99 10.54
N ALA A 421 -13.04 23.84 11.12
CA ALA A 421 -12.08 23.01 11.87
C ALA A 421 -10.95 22.46 10.97
N VAL A 422 -11.27 22.04 9.76
CA VAL A 422 -10.30 21.58 8.75
C VAL A 422 -9.35 22.70 8.31
N LYS A 423 -9.84 23.94 8.21
CA LYS A 423 -9.01 25.12 7.89
C LYS A 423 -8.16 25.60 9.06
N GLY A 424 -8.45 25.12 10.27
CA GLY A 424 -7.78 25.57 11.50
C GLY A 424 -8.23 26.96 11.94
N ASP A 425 -9.48 27.34 11.67
CA ASP A 425 -10.01 28.65 12.04
C ASP A 425 -10.01 28.81 13.57
N LEU A 426 -9.49 29.95 14.08
CA LEU A 426 -9.35 30.23 15.52
C LEU A 426 -10.66 30.18 16.31
N GLY A 427 -11.80 30.37 15.63
CA GLY A 427 -13.14 30.30 16.23
C GLY A 427 -13.74 28.88 16.27
N SER A 428 -13.03 27.86 15.77
CA SER A 428 -13.55 26.49 15.72
C SER A 428 -13.75 25.90 17.11
N THR A 429 -14.88 25.25 17.33
CA THR A 429 -15.22 24.59 18.60
C THR A 429 -14.43 23.30 18.81
N PHE A 430 -13.86 22.74 17.74
CA PHE A 430 -13.07 21.51 17.74
C PHE A 430 -11.92 21.53 16.72
N SER A 431 -11.01 20.57 16.83
CA SER A 431 -9.94 20.31 15.85
C SER A 431 -10.09 18.94 15.22
N MET A 432 -9.70 18.84 13.95
CA MET A 432 -9.70 17.57 13.20
C MET A 432 -8.42 16.78 13.43
N ALA A 433 -8.51 15.47 13.19
CA ALA A 433 -7.35 14.60 13.03
C ALA A 433 -6.33 15.18 12.01
N PRO A 434 -5.01 14.94 12.19
CA PRO A 434 -3.98 15.55 11.36
C PRO A 434 -4.20 15.33 9.86
N LYS A 435 -3.84 16.35 9.07
CA LYS A 435 -3.85 16.28 7.60
C LYS A 435 -3.01 15.08 7.14
N GLY A 436 -3.57 14.25 6.26
CA GLY A 436 -2.92 13.03 5.75
C GLY A 436 -3.30 11.75 6.51
N SER A 437 -4.03 11.85 7.62
CA SER A 437 -4.75 10.72 8.23
C SER A 437 -5.96 10.32 7.38
N LEU A 438 -6.35 9.05 7.46
CA LEU A 438 -7.52 8.52 6.76
C LEU A 438 -8.82 9.20 7.21
N ALA A 439 -8.96 9.51 8.51
CA ALA A 439 -10.09 10.30 9.01
C ALA A 439 -10.20 11.66 8.30
N SER A 440 -9.11 12.40 8.23
CA SER A 440 -9.05 13.68 7.49
C SER A 440 -9.39 13.49 6.01
N THR A 441 -8.91 12.41 5.38
CA THR A 441 -9.23 12.07 3.98
C THR A 441 -10.73 11.86 3.76
N LEU A 442 -11.38 11.05 4.60
CA LEU A 442 -12.80 10.74 4.47
C LEU A 442 -13.66 12.00 4.66
N VAL A 443 -13.30 12.84 5.63
CA VAL A 443 -13.97 14.13 5.85
C VAL A 443 -13.79 15.07 4.66
N HIS A 444 -12.59 15.17 4.11
CA HIS A 444 -12.36 15.97 2.89
C HIS A 444 -13.14 15.44 1.68
N ALA A 445 -13.28 14.12 1.53
CA ALA A 445 -14.09 13.54 0.48
C ALA A 445 -15.57 13.96 0.63
N TRP A 446 -16.13 13.85 1.83
CA TRP A 446 -17.50 14.29 2.11
C TRP A 446 -17.71 15.81 1.89
N ILE A 447 -16.74 16.65 2.25
CA ILE A 447 -16.81 18.10 2.02
C ILE A 447 -16.94 18.42 0.53
N ASN A 448 -16.19 17.72 -0.31
CA ASN A 448 -15.98 18.08 -1.72
C ASN A 448 -16.89 17.33 -2.70
N ASP A 449 -17.46 16.19 -2.32
CA ASP A 449 -18.33 15.42 -3.20
C ASP A 449 -19.68 16.12 -3.43
N LYS A 450 -19.97 16.38 -4.71
CA LYS A 450 -21.19 17.06 -5.17
C LYS A 450 -22.47 16.36 -4.73
N LYS A 451 -22.44 15.04 -4.55
CA LYS A 451 -23.60 14.28 -4.04
C LYS A 451 -24.10 14.86 -2.72
N TRP A 452 -23.18 15.31 -1.87
CA TRP A 452 -23.48 15.80 -0.53
C TRP A 452 -23.60 17.31 -0.43
N GLN A 453 -23.33 18.04 -1.53
CA GLN A 453 -23.42 19.50 -1.58
C GLN A 453 -24.81 20.00 -2.02
N GLN A 454 -25.70 19.12 -2.48
CA GLN A 454 -27.05 19.53 -2.86
C GLN A 454 -27.97 19.53 -1.63
N PRO A 455 -28.76 20.60 -1.41
CA PRO A 455 -29.77 20.60 -0.37
C PRO A 455 -30.76 19.47 -0.64
N THR A 456 -31.08 18.68 0.38
CA THR A 456 -32.12 17.65 0.30
C THR A 456 -33.41 18.34 -0.18
N PRO A 457 -34.09 17.83 -1.23
CA PRO A 457 -35.41 18.35 -1.57
C PRO A 457 -36.30 18.25 -0.33
N ASN A 458 -36.99 19.34 0.02
CA ASN A 458 -38.02 19.32 1.06
C ASN A 458 -39.05 18.25 0.72
N THR A 459 -38.89 17.04 1.27
CA THR A 459 -39.97 16.07 1.35
C THR A 459 -40.92 16.56 2.42
N THR A 460 -41.79 17.50 2.05
CA THR A 460 -43.12 17.57 2.67
C THR A 460 -43.74 16.19 2.53
N ALA A 461 -43.74 15.44 3.63
CA ALA A 461 -44.50 14.21 3.78
C ALA A 461 -45.93 14.49 3.31
N LYS A 462 -46.35 13.84 2.22
CA LYS A 462 -47.77 13.58 2.02
C LYS A 462 -48.12 12.43 2.96
N MET A 463 -49.11 12.70 3.80
CA MET A 463 -49.73 11.81 4.79
C MET A 463 -50.01 10.41 4.26
#